data_AF-A0A7Y0X6B8-F1
#
_entry.id   AF-A0A7Y0X6B8-F1
#
_cell.length_a   1.000
_cell.length_b   1.000
_cell.length_c   1.000
_cell.angle_alpha   90.00
_cell.angle_beta   90.00
_cell.angle_gamma   90.00
#
_symmetry.space_group_name_H-M   'P 1'
#
loop_
_entity.id
_entity.type
_entity.pdbx_description
1 polymer ?
#
loop_
_entity_poly.entity_id
_entity_poly.type
_entity_poly.pdbx_seq_one_letter_code
_entity_poly.pdbx_strand_id
1 'polypeptide(L)' 'MPKMSVNTLAKLLVCFLIPLGVLMMPIDAIPIDDLTLIQHRLLAIFLLAALLWVLEPVPVFATSILIIALELIMISD' A
#
# COMPACT_ATOMS: atom_id res chain seq x y z
N MET A 1 -19.40 16.06 -12.06
CA MET A 1 -18.11 15.43 -11.69
C MET A 1 -17.70 15.99 -10.33
N PRO A 2 -17.58 15.18 -9.28
CA PRO A 2 -17.06 15.66 -8.00
C PRO A 2 -15.66 16.23 -8.25
N LYS A 3 -15.41 17.49 -7.86
CA LYS A 3 -14.11 18.12 -8.04
C LYS A 3 -13.16 17.50 -7.04
N MET A 4 -12.38 16.50 -7.49
CA MET A 4 -11.27 15.97 -6.70
C MET A 4 -10.34 17.12 -6.35
N SER A 5 -10.18 17.39 -5.05
CA SER A 5 -9.24 18.40 -4.57
C SER A 5 -7.82 17.95 -4.90
N VAL A 6 -6.99 18.88 -5.39
CA VAL A 6 -5.56 18.63 -5.68
C VAL A 6 -4.85 18.06 -4.45
N ASN A 7 -5.26 18.45 -3.25
CA ASN A 7 -4.72 17.90 -2.00
C ASN A 7 -5.05 16.42 -1.81
N THR A 8 -6.24 15.96 -2.19
CA THR A 8 -6.62 14.55 -2.12
C THR A 8 -5.80 13.73 -3.11
N LEU A 9 -5.58 14.25 -4.31
CA LEU A 9 -4.74 13.60 -5.31
C LEU A 9 -3.29 13.47 -4.83
N ALA A 10 -2.73 14.54 -4.25
CA ALA A 10 -1.39 14.51 -3.69
C ALA A 10 -1.24 13.46 -2.57
N LYS A 11 -2.21 13.40 -1.65
CA LYS A 11 -2.24 12.36 -0.59
C LYS A 11 -2.28 10.96 -1.18
N LEU A 12 -3.15 10.72 -2.16
CA LEU A 12 -3.24 9.41 -2.83
C LEU A 12 -1.93 9.03 -3.51
N LEU A 13 -1.30 9.96 -4.23
CA LEU A 13 0.00 9.71 -4.86
C LEU A 13 1.04 9.28 -3.84
N VAL A 14 1.12 9.94 -2.69
CA VAL A 14 2.04 9.56 -1.61
C VAL A 14 1.70 8.17 -1.06
N CYS A 15 0.41 7.89 -0.80
CA CYS A 15 -0.03 6.58 -0.31
C CYS A 15 0.35 5.43 -1.24
N PHE A 16 0.34 5.63 -2.56
CA PHE A 16 0.66 4.58 -3.53
C PHE A 16 2.14 4.53 -3.92
N LEU A 17 2.82 5.68 -4.04
CA LEU A 17 4.23 5.73 -4.45
C LEU A 17 5.15 5.06 -3.43
N ILE A 18 4.89 5.23 -2.13
CA ILE A 18 5.76 4.68 -1.09
C ILE A 18 5.72 3.13 -1.08
N PRO A 19 4.56 2.46 -0.98
CA PRO A 19 4.47 1.00 -1.09
C PRO A 19 4.98 0.43 -2.39
N LEU A 20 4.75 1.14 -3.51
CA LEU A 20 5.21 0.70 -4.82
C LEU A 20 6.73 0.81 -4.93
N GLY A 21 7.33 1.82 -4.31
CA GLY A 21 8.79 1.91 -4.11
C GLY A 21 9.34 0.73 -3.30
N VAL A 22 8.65 0.29 -2.24
CA VAL A 22 9.04 -0.90 -1.47
C VAL A 22 8.95 -2.16 -2.33
N LEU A 23 7.88 -2.35 -3.11
CA LEU A 23 7.73 -3.51 -4.02
C LEU A 23 8.78 -3.56 -5.14
N MET A 24 9.28 -2.41 -5.57
CA MET A 24 10.34 -2.32 -6.59
C MET A 24 11.74 -2.53 -5.98
N MET A 25 11.87 -2.40 -4.66
CA MET A 25 13.14 -2.56 -3.96
C MET A 25 13.47 -4.05 -3.79
N PRO A 26 14.72 -4.49 -4.06
CA PRO A 26 15.10 -5.87 -3.80
C PRO A 26 14.98 -6.19 -2.31
N ILE A 27 14.60 -7.43 -2.01
CA ILE A 27 14.45 -7.94 -0.65
C ILE A 27 15.73 -7.75 0.16
N ASP A 28 16.89 -7.92 -0.47
CA ASP A 28 18.22 -7.79 0.16
C ASP A 28 18.55 -6.37 0.64
N ALA A 29 17.84 -5.34 0.14
CA ALA A 29 18.00 -3.96 0.61
C ALA A 29 17.18 -3.67 1.86
N ILE A 30 16.26 -4.56 2.24
CA ILE A 30 15.52 -4.47 3.50
C ILE A 30 16.32 -5.24 4.56
N PRO A 31 16.78 -4.58 5.65
CA PRO A 31 17.54 -5.22 6.71
C PRO A 31 16.61 -6.03 7.64
N ILE A 32 15.92 -7.02 7.07
CA ILE A 32 15.08 -7.99 7.77
C ILE A 32 15.61 -9.38 7.41
N ASP A 33 16.14 -10.08 8.39
CA ASP A 33 16.64 -11.45 8.22
C ASP A 33 15.50 -12.38 7.77
N ASP A 34 15.81 -13.28 6.84
CA ASP A 34 14.90 -14.31 6.30
C ASP A 34 13.58 -13.77 5.71
N LEU A 35 13.57 -12.54 5.16
CA LEU A 35 12.38 -11.98 4.53
C LEU A 35 11.98 -12.78 3.27
N THR A 36 10.85 -13.46 3.33
CA THR A 36 10.30 -14.19 2.19
C THR A 36 9.64 -13.25 1.17
N LEU A 37 9.48 -13.72 -0.08
CA LEU A 37 8.74 -12.99 -1.12
C LEU A 37 7.31 -12.61 -0.69
N ILE A 38 6.63 -13.50 0.03
CA ILE A 38 5.26 -13.26 0.52
C ILE A 38 5.27 -12.17 1.60
N GLN A 39 6.19 -12.24 2.57
CA GLN A 39 6.30 -11.24 3.64
C GLN A 39 6.68 -9.87 3.09
N HIS A 40 7.53 -9.80 2.06
CA HIS A 40 7.87 -8.55 1.39
C HIS A 40 6.63 -7.89 0.74
N ARG A 41 5.80 -8.68 0.03
CA ARG A 41 4.54 -8.18 -0.55
C ARG A 41 3.54 -7.76 0.53
N LEU A 42 3.42 -8.55 1.59
CA LEU A 42 2.57 -8.22 2.73
C LEU A 42 3.00 -6.92 3.40
N LEU A 43 4.30 -6.72 3.60
CA LEU A 43 4.86 -5.48 4.15
C LEU A 43 4.47 -4.26 3.32
N ALA A 44 4.55 -4.35 2.00
CA ALA A 44 4.14 -3.26 1.12
C ALA A 44 2.63 -2.96 1.22
N ILE A 45 1.79 -3.99 1.24
CA ILE A 45 0.33 -3.83 1.44
C ILE A 45 0.03 -3.20 2.80
N PHE A 46 0.76 -3.62 3.84
CA PHE A 46 0.60 -3.07 5.19
C PHE A 46 1.00 -1.60 5.26
N LEU A 47 2.07 -1.22 4.56
CA LEU A 47 2.50 0.18 4.44
C LEU A 47 1.46 1.03 3.70
N LEU A 48 0.86 0.49 2.64
CA LEU A 48 -0.26 1.13 1.92
C LEU A 48 -1.44 1.35 2.86
N ALA A 49 -1.81 0.33 3.64
CA ALA A 49 -2.90 0.39 4.62
C ALA A 49 -2.66 1.50 5.66
N ALA A 50 -1.47 1.52 6.27
CA ALA A 50 -1.10 2.52 7.27
C ALA A 50 -1.19 3.95 6.70
N LEU A 51 -0.69 4.18 5.48
CA LEU A 51 -0.73 5.50 4.84
C LEU A 51 -2.17 5.94 4.52
N LEU A 52 -3.00 5.03 3.99
CA LEU A 52 -4.40 5.33 3.68
C LEU A 52 -5.25 5.58 4.93
N TRP A 53 -4.99 4.86 6.03
CA TRP A 53 -5.67 5.11 7.30
C TRP A 53 -5.22 6.39 8.00
N VAL A 54 -3.94 6.77 7.92
CA VAL A 54 -3.45 8.00 8.56
C VAL A 54 -3.85 9.26 7.80
N LEU A 55 -3.78 9.24 6.46
CA LEU A 55 -4.04 10.42 5.63
C LEU A 55 -5.52 10.62 5.27
N GLU A 56 -6.33 9.57 5.49
CA GLU A 56 -7.77 9.47 5.22
C GLU A 56 -8.19 10.17 3.90
N PRO A 57 -7.54 9.89 2.75
CA PRO A 57 -7.96 10.48 1.48
C PRO A 57 -9.27 9.84 0.95
N VAL A 58 -9.59 8.64 1.42
CA VAL A 58 -10.77 7.83 1.09
C VAL A 58 -11.39 7.27 2.37
N PRO A 59 -12.67 6.86 2.34
CA PRO A 59 -13.30 6.23 3.49
C PRO A 59 -12.58 4.96 3.94
N VAL A 60 -12.54 4.72 5.25
CA VAL A 60 -11.84 3.57 5.86
C VAL A 60 -12.31 2.23 5.29
N PHE A 61 -13.61 2.08 5.00
CA PHE A 61 -14.13 0.84 4.41
C PHE A 61 -13.55 0.56 3.01
N ALA A 62 -13.29 1.61 2.21
CA ALA A 62 -12.71 1.46 0.88
C ALA A 62 -11.25 0.99 0.97
N THR A 63 -10.52 1.50 1.96
CA THR A 63 -9.17 1.02 2.29
C THR A 63 -9.18 -0.46 2.64
N SER A 64 -10.11 -0.91 3.49
CA SER A 64 -10.21 -2.34 3.85
C SER A 64 -10.52 -3.23 2.65
N ILE A 65 -11.45 -2.84 1.78
CA ILE A 65 -11.77 -3.59 0.56
C ILE A 65 -10.56 -3.67 -0.38
N LEU A 66 -9.83 -2.57 -0.54
CA LEU A 66 -8.61 -2.53 -1.35
C LEU A 66 -7.54 -3.48 -0.81
N ILE A 67 -7.30 -3.47 0.51
CA ILE A 67 -6.31 -4.35 1.15
C ILE A 67 -6.66 -5.82 0.90
N ILE A 68 -7.92 -6.21 1.15
CA ILE A 68 -8.39 -7.59 0.92
C ILE A 68 -8.21 -7.98 -0.56
N ALA A 69 -8.57 -7.10 -1.49
CA ALA A 69 -8.39 -7.36 -2.92
C ALA A 69 -6.90 -7.54 -3.29
N LEU A 70 -6.00 -6.73 -2.72
CA LEU A 70 -4.57 -6.84 -2.96
C LEU A 70 -3.98 -8.11 -2.35
N GLU A 71 -4.40 -8.51 -1.16
CA GLU A 71 -4.00 -9.77 -0.54
C GLU A 71 -4.41 -10.96 -1.41
N LEU A 72 -5.65 -10.97 -1.94
CA LEU A 72 -6.09 -12.00 -2.88
C LEU A 72 -5.27 -12.00 -4.17
N ILE A 73 -4.97 -10.84 -4.75
CA ILE A 73 -4.24 -10.79 -6.04
C ILE A 73 -2.74 -11.08 -5.89
N MET A 74 -2.12 -10.61 -4.80
CA MET A 74 -0.65 -10.61 -4.64
C MET A 74 -0.12 -11.73 -3.75
N ILE A 75 -0.96 -12.28 -2.86
CA ILE A 75 -0.56 -13.27 -1.85
C ILE A 75 -1.27 -14.61 -2.04
N SER A 76 -2.52 -14.64 -2.51
CA SER A 76 -3.20 -15.92 -2.72
C SER A 76 -2.53 -16.70 -3.85
N ASP A 77 -2.18 -17.95 -3.55
CA ASP A 77 -1.66 -18.97 -4.47
C ASP A 77 -2.79 -19.95 -4.81
#